data_AF-A0A3L6KQ37-F1
#
_entry.id   AF-A0A3L6KQ37-F1
#
_cell.length_a   1.000
_cell.length_b   1.000
_cell.length_c   1.000
_cell.angle_alpha   90.00
_cell.angle_beta   90.00
_cell.angle_gamma   90.00
#
_symmetry.space_group_name_H-M   'P 1'
#
loop_
_entity.id
_entity.type
_entity.pdbx_description
1 polymer ?
#
loop_
_entity_poly.entity_id
_entity_poly.type
_entity_poly.pdbx_seq_one_letter_code
_entity_poly.pdbx_strand_id
1 'polypeptide(L)'
;MIVKVIAAIIAVFLASQTEATAGDNVKEFGLLCQLVAACETGMPTTAAVDKADISDVLDTLVAINLSSADDEFFNRNFGEDSDHKGEPNYTKYKEQWKKLKANTLKRKIGSSDELLQRLPDNSLRRHVQLEALAAIEATQAAQAQLPEAKTAAQINDELKAVLYGADQQEAATDSGKTFGTNGEAACGNDGSADNAAGRSLANDLVCLCGGNGGNTPAEGCLHTGATITNKFTGEAAGATSYTEIKGKCLHKDGVPTVSVERLTALASHFKTLIGVHAAGTSAKNYHYGKGGAATCSAANQEGCINYKHQLETDGRGIQWLKTLQEAIDDMRKQQTRSAAIQQLESRAKEEERKVLLAYKQAQAIASLASATAAAQGAQSRKPTKEEQNKCAKFDKNETHCPPDSCEYDKKQNKCKPKSGTESTPTGEGTGTGAEGTGPNCGQYTDPEKCAKAQGKQKDGKKSVCGWTDFIDRQEKVEPKFFDSIFLVNNTIYPMAAFFMSLVSFEGFSLNFMRLIKIYKNSCFDIIP
;
A
#
# COMPACT_ATOMS: atom_id res chain seq x y z
N MET A 1 25.25 53.94 -60.66
CA MET A 1 24.46 52.98 -59.85
C MET A 1 25.14 51.64 -59.65
N ILE A 2 25.99 51.17 -60.57
CA ILE A 2 26.65 49.84 -60.48
C ILE A 2 27.65 49.72 -59.30
N VAL A 3 28.32 50.81 -58.92
CA VAL A 3 29.28 50.79 -57.78
C VAL A 3 28.59 50.61 -56.42
N LYS A 4 27.34 51.08 -56.25
CA LYS A 4 26.57 50.90 -55.00
C LYS A 4 26.02 49.48 -54.84
N VAL A 5 25.81 48.77 -55.94
CA VAL A 5 25.31 47.38 -55.94
C VAL A 5 26.44 46.41 -55.59
N ILE A 6 27.68 46.69 -56.00
CA ILE A 6 28.85 45.86 -55.64
C ILE A 6 29.19 46.01 -54.14
N ALA A 7 29.06 47.21 -53.56
CA ALA A 7 29.23 47.41 -52.11
C ALA A 7 28.17 46.68 -51.27
N ALA A 8 26.94 46.53 -51.78
CA ALA A 8 25.88 45.78 -51.11
C ALA A 8 26.05 44.25 -51.24
N ILE A 9 26.67 43.76 -52.32
CA ILE A 9 26.91 42.32 -52.53
C ILE A 9 28.14 41.83 -51.73
N ILE A 10 29.12 42.69 -51.48
CA ILE A 10 30.26 42.37 -50.58
C ILE A 10 29.81 42.33 -49.11
N ALA A 11 28.77 43.07 -48.72
CA ALA A 11 28.20 43.01 -47.37
C ALA A 11 27.38 41.72 -47.10
N VAL A 12 26.92 41.01 -48.14
CA VAL A 12 26.12 39.78 -48.00
C VAL A 12 26.99 38.50 -48.01
N PHE A 13 28.26 38.59 -48.44
CA PHE A 13 29.24 37.50 -48.32
C PHE A 13 30.09 37.55 -47.04
N LEU A 14 29.84 38.55 -46.18
CA LEU A 14 30.27 38.56 -44.78
C LEU A 14 29.10 38.12 -43.88
N ALA A 15 28.59 36.91 -44.10
CA ALA A 15 28.02 36.12 -43.00
C ALA A 15 29.18 35.65 -42.10
N SER A 16 29.98 36.59 -41.61
CA SER A 16 31.02 36.36 -40.62
C SER A 16 30.33 36.32 -39.26
N GLN A 17 30.32 35.14 -38.63
CA GLN A 17 30.31 35.00 -37.16
C GLN A 17 29.35 35.97 -36.47
N THR A 18 28.04 35.93 -36.76
CA THR A 18 27.10 36.81 -36.07
C THR A 18 27.11 36.44 -34.59
N GLU A 19 27.60 37.35 -33.77
CA GLU A 19 27.68 37.26 -32.31
C GLU A 19 26.34 36.83 -31.71
N ALA A 20 26.36 36.33 -30.48
CA ALA A 20 25.12 36.22 -29.73
C ALA A 20 24.52 37.62 -29.54
N THR A 21 23.34 37.86 -30.11
CA THR A 21 22.55 39.04 -29.83
C THR A 21 21.86 38.87 -28.47
N ALA A 22 21.49 39.99 -27.86
CA ALA A 22 20.81 39.99 -26.58
C ALA A 22 19.54 39.12 -26.63
N GLY A 23 19.41 38.23 -25.66
CA GLY A 23 18.26 37.33 -25.52
C GLY A 23 18.36 36.02 -26.31
N ASP A 24 19.43 35.78 -27.07
CA ASP A 24 19.55 34.59 -27.93
C ASP A 24 19.59 33.27 -27.16
N ASN A 25 20.08 33.29 -25.91
CA ASN A 25 20.19 32.11 -25.04
C ASN A 25 19.08 32.07 -23.97
N VAL A 26 18.01 32.89 -24.08
CA VAL A 26 16.97 32.97 -23.04
C VAL A 26 16.25 31.64 -22.84
N LYS A 27 16.07 30.84 -23.90
CA LYS A 27 15.42 29.52 -23.80
C LYS A 27 16.34 28.54 -23.08
N GLU A 28 17.59 28.51 -23.47
CA GLU A 28 18.66 27.69 -22.91
C GLU A 28 18.87 28.00 -21.43
N PHE A 29 18.97 29.29 -21.10
CA PHE A 29 19.13 29.78 -19.73
C PHE A 29 17.90 29.46 -18.88
N GLY A 30 16.70 29.76 -19.38
CA GLY A 30 15.45 29.47 -18.68
C GLY A 30 15.26 27.98 -18.42
N LEU A 31 15.72 27.10 -19.31
CA LEU A 31 15.69 25.66 -19.12
C LEU A 31 16.70 25.20 -18.06
N LEU A 32 17.96 25.67 -18.10
CA LEU A 32 18.95 25.34 -17.07
C LEU A 32 18.52 25.84 -15.70
N CYS A 33 17.93 27.03 -15.60
CA CYS A 33 17.33 27.55 -14.37
C CYS A 33 16.22 26.64 -13.81
N GLN A 34 15.38 26.06 -14.67
CA GLN A 34 14.34 25.13 -14.24
C GLN A 34 14.91 23.81 -13.74
N LEU A 35 15.97 23.30 -14.36
CA LEU A 35 16.71 22.13 -13.89
C LEU A 35 17.36 22.41 -12.53
N VAL A 36 18.03 23.56 -12.39
CA VAL A 36 18.65 23.98 -11.11
C VAL A 36 17.60 24.05 -10.01
N ALA A 37 16.48 24.74 -10.23
CA ALA A 37 15.42 24.87 -9.24
C ALA A 37 14.80 23.51 -8.85
N ALA A 38 14.62 22.60 -9.82
CA ALA A 38 14.07 21.27 -9.56
C ALA A 38 15.02 20.41 -8.73
N CYS A 39 16.32 20.39 -9.06
CA CYS A 39 17.33 19.66 -8.30
C CYS A 39 17.54 20.23 -6.89
N GLU A 40 17.49 21.56 -6.72
CA GLU A 40 17.65 22.20 -5.41
C GLU A 40 16.45 22.00 -4.49
N THR A 41 15.24 21.96 -5.06
CA THR A 41 14.04 21.64 -4.29
C THR A 41 14.12 20.23 -3.73
N GLY A 42 14.62 19.29 -4.54
CA GLY A 42 14.76 17.90 -4.15
C GLY A 42 13.43 17.23 -3.82
N MET A 43 13.52 15.94 -3.49
CA MET A 43 12.40 15.17 -2.97
C MET A 43 12.07 15.60 -1.55
N PRO A 44 10.78 15.65 -1.16
CA PRO A 44 10.40 15.82 0.23
C PRO A 44 10.96 14.67 1.07
N THR A 45 11.80 14.99 2.05
CA THR A 45 12.38 14.00 2.97
C THR A 45 11.37 13.40 3.94
N THR A 46 10.16 13.98 4.01
CA THR A 46 9.03 13.50 4.80
C THR A 46 8.13 12.52 4.04
N ALA A 47 8.32 12.35 2.73
CA ALA A 47 7.45 11.53 1.89
C ALA A 47 8.02 10.12 1.68
N ALA A 48 7.17 9.12 1.97
CA ALA A 48 7.40 7.68 2.00
C ALA A 48 8.13 7.16 3.26
N VAL A 49 7.37 6.44 4.11
CA VAL A 49 7.98 5.63 5.16
C VAL A 49 8.77 4.53 4.45
N ASP A 50 10.10 4.57 4.54
CA ASP A 50 11.02 3.60 3.88
C ASP A 50 10.84 2.14 4.39
N LYS A 51 9.93 1.95 5.35
CA LYS A 51 9.63 0.71 6.05
C LYS A 51 8.12 0.53 6.14
N ALA A 52 7.66 -0.68 5.89
CA ALA A 52 6.27 -1.04 6.12
C ALA A 52 5.95 -1.04 7.63
N ASP A 53 4.85 -0.40 8.00
CA ASP A 53 4.32 -0.44 9.36
C ASP A 53 3.36 -1.63 9.52
N ILE A 54 3.96 -2.80 9.69
CA ILE A 54 3.26 -4.08 9.92
C ILE A 54 3.54 -4.66 11.31
N SER A 55 4.15 -3.85 12.19
CA SER A 55 4.62 -4.31 13.49
C SER A 55 3.49 -4.79 14.40
N ASP A 56 2.41 -4.01 14.49
CA ASP A 56 1.23 -4.37 15.29
C ASP A 56 0.49 -5.59 14.72
N VAL A 57 0.36 -5.66 13.39
CA VAL A 57 -0.21 -6.84 12.70
C VAL A 57 0.58 -8.11 13.05
N LEU A 58 1.91 -8.06 12.92
CA LEU A 58 2.77 -9.19 13.27
C LEU A 58 2.65 -9.54 14.76
N ASP A 59 2.62 -8.55 15.65
CA ASP A 59 2.45 -8.77 17.09
C ASP A 59 1.09 -9.41 17.42
N THR A 60 0.01 -9.05 16.71
CA THR A 60 -1.31 -9.70 16.84
C THR A 60 -1.27 -11.14 16.35
N LEU A 61 -0.73 -11.39 15.16
CA LEU A 61 -0.61 -12.74 14.60
C LEU A 61 0.23 -13.65 15.49
N VAL A 62 1.37 -13.16 15.99
CA VAL A 62 2.22 -13.92 16.93
C VAL A 62 1.50 -14.13 18.27
N ALA A 63 0.72 -13.18 18.76
CA ALA A 63 -0.08 -13.38 19.97
C ALA A 63 -1.14 -14.48 19.78
N ILE A 64 -1.83 -14.52 18.64
CA ILE A 64 -2.80 -15.57 18.32
C ILE A 64 -2.10 -16.93 18.21
N ASN A 65 -0.99 -17.00 17.48
CA ASN A 65 -0.18 -18.22 17.36
C ASN A 65 0.28 -18.73 18.73
N LEU A 66 0.83 -17.84 19.58
CA LEU A 66 1.28 -18.18 20.93
C LEU A 66 0.13 -18.66 21.82
N SER A 67 -1.01 -17.96 21.82
CA SER A 67 -2.18 -18.36 22.62
C SER A 67 -2.75 -19.72 22.21
N SER A 68 -2.53 -20.11 20.96
CA SER A 68 -2.98 -21.37 20.35
C SER A 68 -1.93 -22.48 20.37
N ALA A 69 -0.72 -22.20 20.88
CA ALA A 69 0.31 -23.21 21.05
C ALA A 69 -0.11 -24.26 22.07
N ASP A 70 0.60 -25.40 22.08
CA ASP A 70 0.45 -26.41 23.11
C ASP A 70 0.80 -25.84 24.51
N ASP A 71 0.35 -26.55 25.54
CA ASP A 71 0.46 -26.08 26.91
C ASP A 71 1.90 -26.01 27.40
N GLU A 72 2.78 -26.87 26.89
CA GLU A 72 4.19 -26.86 27.25
C GLU A 72 4.86 -25.57 26.73
N PHE A 73 4.69 -25.28 25.44
CA PHE A 73 5.24 -24.09 24.82
C PHE A 73 4.62 -22.81 25.38
N PHE A 74 3.29 -22.76 25.54
CA PHE A 74 2.62 -21.57 26.09
C PHE A 74 3.08 -21.28 27.52
N ASN A 75 3.25 -22.29 28.37
CA ASN A 75 3.64 -22.10 29.77
C ASN A 75 5.15 -21.87 29.98
N ARG A 76 5.98 -22.11 28.96
CA ARG A 76 7.44 -21.93 29.02
C ARG A 76 7.90 -20.53 29.46
N ASN A 77 8.95 -20.47 30.27
CA ASN A 77 9.58 -19.20 30.65
C ASN A 77 10.57 -18.75 29.57
N PHE A 78 10.16 -17.82 28.70
CA PHE A 78 11.03 -17.25 27.66
C PHE A 78 12.15 -16.34 28.19
N GLY A 79 12.23 -16.12 29.51
CA GLY A 79 13.35 -15.43 30.16
C GLY A 79 14.54 -16.34 30.48
N GLU A 80 14.39 -17.65 30.34
CA GLU A 80 15.45 -18.64 30.58
C GLU A 80 16.04 -19.13 29.25
N ASP A 81 17.37 -19.33 29.24
CA ASP A 81 18.15 -19.84 28.09
C ASP A 81 18.38 -21.37 28.17
N SER A 82 17.65 -22.09 29.02
CA SER A 82 17.78 -23.55 29.17
C SER A 82 17.36 -24.30 27.89
N ASP A 83 18.04 -25.43 27.65
CA ASP A 83 17.87 -26.48 26.62
C ASP A 83 17.78 -26.07 25.13
N HIS A 84 17.61 -24.79 24.80
CA HIS A 84 17.47 -24.27 23.42
C HIS A 84 18.62 -23.32 23.01
N LYS A 85 19.72 -23.35 23.76
CA LYS A 85 20.90 -22.53 23.50
C LYS A 85 21.52 -22.90 22.15
N GLY A 86 21.44 -21.98 21.20
CA GLY A 86 21.93 -22.19 19.82
C GLY A 86 20.84 -22.56 18.82
N GLU A 87 19.58 -22.71 19.22
CA GLU A 87 18.47 -22.82 18.27
C GLU A 87 18.20 -21.47 17.59
N PRO A 88 18.28 -21.38 16.24
CA PRO A 88 18.17 -20.10 15.55
C PRO A 88 16.81 -19.41 15.76
N ASN A 89 15.72 -20.17 15.73
CA ASN A 89 14.36 -19.63 15.91
C ASN A 89 14.12 -19.16 17.34
N TYR A 90 14.54 -19.95 18.34
CA TYR A 90 14.40 -19.54 19.74
C TYR A 90 15.20 -18.27 20.02
N THR A 91 16.46 -18.23 19.58
CA THR A 91 17.33 -17.06 19.72
C THR A 91 16.74 -15.81 19.06
N LYS A 92 16.14 -15.97 17.87
CA LYS A 92 15.55 -14.86 17.10
C LYS A 92 14.27 -14.30 17.74
N TYR A 93 13.40 -15.15 18.29
CA TYR A 93 12.06 -14.76 18.69
C TYR A 93 11.81 -14.71 20.21
N LYS A 94 12.72 -15.20 21.07
CA LYS A 94 12.49 -15.28 22.53
C LYS A 94 12.07 -13.97 23.18
N GLU A 95 12.69 -12.84 22.81
CA GLU A 95 12.34 -11.53 23.38
C GLU A 95 10.94 -11.08 22.94
N GLN A 96 10.57 -11.33 21.68
CA GLN A 96 9.24 -11.05 21.17
C GLN A 96 8.20 -11.93 21.88
N TRP A 97 8.45 -13.24 22.02
CA TRP A 97 7.57 -14.15 22.75
C TRP A 97 7.43 -13.78 24.22
N LYS A 98 8.51 -13.39 24.89
CA LYS A 98 8.50 -12.90 26.28
C LYS A 98 7.63 -11.65 26.43
N LYS A 99 7.84 -10.64 25.58
CA LYS A 99 7.05 -9.39 25.55
C LYS A 99 5.58 -9.67 25.28
N LEU A 100 5.30 -10.50 24.29
CA LEU A 100 3.93 -10.84 23.90
C LEU A 100 3.25 -11.65 24.99
N LYS A 101 3.87 -12.71 25.53
CA LYS A 101 3.28 -13.57 26.58
C LYS A 101 2.72 -12.78 27.76
N ALA A 102 3.45 -11.78 28.25
CA ALA A 102 3.02 -10.91 29.35
C ALA A 102 1.71 -10.15 29.05
N ASN A 103 1.41 -9.96 27.76
CA ASN A 103 0.29 -9.18 27.25
C ASN A 103 -0.67 -9.97 26.35
N THR A 104 -0.39 -11.24 26.03
CA THR A 104 -1.12 -12.01 25.03
C THR A 104 -2.59 -12.03 25.37
N LEU A 105 -2.94 -12.41 26.60
CA LEU A 105 -4.32 -12.47 27.08
C LEU A 105 -4.90 -11.10 27.47
N LYS A 106 -4.13 -10.03 27.31
CA LYS A 106 -4.55 -8.64 27.51
C LYS A 106 -4.71 -7.91 26.17
N ARG A 107 -4.38 -8.55 25.04
CA ARG A 107 -4.53 -7.97 23.71
C ARG A 107 -5.99 -8.06 23.28
N LYS A 108 -6.51 -6.98 22.71
CA LYS A 108 -7.85 -6.94 22.12
C LYS A 108 -7.92 -7.77 20.84
N ILE A 109 -9.10 -8.32 20.54
CA ILE A 109 -9.32 -9.13 19.33
C ILE A 109 -9.88 -8.23 18.21
N GLY A 110 -9.00 -7.82 17.29
CA GLY A 110 -9.35 -6.86 16.24
C GLY A 110 -9.87 -5.56 16.86
N SER A 111 -11.03 -5.08 16.42
CA SER A 111 -11.71 -3.91 16.98
C SER A 111 -12.61 -4.20 18.20
N SER A 112 -12.67 -5.45 18.69
CA SER A 112 -13.48 -5.82 19.86
C SER A 112 -12.78 -5.42 21.16
N ASP A 113 -13.54 -5.06 22.19
CA ASP A 113 -13.02 -4.92 23.55
C ASP A 113 -12.74 -6.27 24.23
N GLU A 114 -13.12 -7.37 23.59
CA GLU A 114 -12.79 -8.71 24.04
C GLU A 114 -11.29 -8.96 23.97
N LEU A 115 -10.77 -9.53 25.06
CA LEU A 115 -9.38 -9.93 25.16
C LEU A 115 -9.17 -11.31 24.53
N LEU A 116 -7.99 -11.50 23.94
CA LEU A 116 -7.55 -12.79 23.43
C LEU A 116 -7.57 -13.82 24.57
N GLN A 117 -8.25 -14.94 24.34
CA GLN A 117 -8.32 -16.07 25.26
C GLN A 117 -7.64 -17.29 24.63
N ARG A 118 -7.14 -18.19 25.48
CA ARG A 118 -6.73 -19.52 25.00
C ARG A 118 -7.97 -20.33 24.63
N LEU A 119 -7.97 -20.87 23.43
CA LEU A 119 -8.98 -21.83 22.98
C LEU A 119 -8.81 -23.16 23.74
N PRO A 120 -9.88 -23.96 23.90
CA PRO A 120 -9.75 -25.31 24.46
C PRO A 120 -8.80 -26.18 23.64
N ASP A 121 -8.17 -27.15 24.28
CA ASP A 121 -7.27 -28.09 23.60
C ASP A 121 -8.04 -29.02 22.65
N ASN A 122 -8.12 -28.63 21.39
CA ASN A 122 -8.78 -29.38 20.33
C ASN A 122 -8.19 -29.03 18.94
N SER A 123 -8.72 -29.67 17.90
CA SER A 123 -8.29 -29.46 16.52
C SER A 123 -8.48 -28.02 16.01
N LEU A 124 -9.47 -27.27 16.54
CA LEU A 124 -9.69 -25.88 16.16
C LEU A 124 -8.59 -24.97 16.69
N ARG A 125 -8.10 -25.21 17.92
CA ARG A 125 -6.94 -24.49 18.47
C ARG A 125 -5.71 -24.69 17.56
N ARG A 126 -5.44 -25.93 17.15
CA ARG A 126 -4.34 -26.22 16.23
C ARG A 126 -4.54 -25.61 14.84
N HIS A 127 -5.76 -25.60 14.32
CA HIS A 127 -6.06 -24.95 13.05
C HIS A 127 -5.75 -23.44 13.12
N VAL A 128 -6.23 -22.74 14.15
CA VAL A 128 -5.94 -21.31 14.36
C VAL A 128 -4.43 -21.05 14.48
N GLN A 129 -3.69 -21.93 15.17
CA GLN A 129 -2.23 -21.83 15.27
C GLN A 129 -1.56 -21.90 13.89
N LEU A 130 -1.97 -22.84 13.03
CA LEU A 130 -1.43 -23.02 11.69
C LEU A 130 -1.76 -21.86 10.76
N GLU A 131 -3.00 -21.34 10.81
CA GLU A 131 -3.40 -20.15 10.05
C GLU A 131 -2.57 -18.93 10.47
N ALA A 132 -2.39 -18.73 11.78
CA ALA A 132 -1.56 -17.65 12.31
C ALA A 132 -0.09 -17.79 11.86
N LEU A 133 0.46 -19.01 11.90
CA LEU A 133 1.83 -19.27 11.44
C LEU A 133 1.99 -18.97 9.94
N ALA A 134 1.07 -19.47 9.12
CA ALA A 134 1.08 -19.23 7.68
C ALA A 134 0.99 -17.73 7.35
N ALA A 135 0.15 -16.98 8.07
CA ALA A 135 0.04 -15.53 7.93
C ALA A 135 1.33 -14.79 8.32
N ILE A 136 2.00 -15.21 9.41
CA ILE A 136 3.30 -14.65 9.83
C ILE A 136 4.35 -14.89 8.74
N GLU A 137 4.48 -16.14 8.28
CA GLU A 137 5.45 -16.52 7.26
C GLU A 137 5.20 -15.78 5.93
N ALA A 138 3.95 -15.72 5.47
CA ALA A 138 3.57 -14.99 4.26
C ALA A 138 3.88 -13.49 4.37
N THR A 139 3.58 -12.88 5.52
CA THR A 139 3.82 -11.45 5.76
C THR A 139 5.32 -11.14 5.81
N GLN A 140 6.11 -11.96 6.52
CA GLN A 140 7.57 -11.80 6.60
C GLN A 140 8.25 -12.07 5.25
N ALA A 141 7.79 -13.08 4.49
CA ALA A 141 8.30 -13.36 3.16
C ALA A 141 8.02 -12.20 2.18
N ALA A 142 6.81 -11.64 2.22
CA ALA A 142 6.47 -10.47 1.43
C ALA A 142 7.27 -9.22 1.83
N GLN A 143 7.55 -9.04 3.13
CA GLN A 143 8.45 -7.97 3.61
C GLN A 143 9.88 -8.15 3.10
N ALA A 144 10.40 -9.37 3.07
CA ALA A 144 11.75 -9.67 2.57
C ALA A 144 11.88 -9.49 1.04
N GLN A 145 10.76 -9.52 0.30
CA GLN A 145 10.72 -9.32 -1.15
C GLN A 145 10.50 -7.86 -1.56
N LEU A 146 10.43 -6.92 -0.61
CA LEU A 146 10.30 -5.50 -0.95
C LEU A 146 11.49 -5.05 -1.82
N PRO A 147 11.24 -4.38 -2.95
CA PRO A 147 12.31 -3.98 -3.86
C PRO A 147 13.23 -2.98 -3.17
N GLU A 148 14.53 -3.08 -3.41
CA GLU A 148 15.49 -2.11 -2.92
C GLU A 148 15.28 -0.75 -3.60
N ALA A 149 15.42 0.31 -2.82
CA ALA A 149 15.43 1.68 -3.31
C ALA A 149 16.28 2.55 -2.39
N LYS A 150 16.83 3.62 -2.97
CA LYS A 150 17.48 4.68 -2.19
C LYS A 150 16.45 5.49 -1.42
N THR A 151 16.86 6.02 -0.28
CA THR A 151 16.04 6.94 0.51
C THR A 151 15.94 8.29 -0.20
N ALA A 152 14.93 9.09 0.15
CA ALA A 152 14.81 10.46 -0.35
C ALA A 152 16.06 11.31 -0.08
N ALA A 153 16.75 11.08 1.05
CA ALA A 153 17.99 11.77 1.38
C ALA A 153 19.12 11.40 0.40
N GLN A 154 19.29 10.11 0.11
CA GLN A 154 20.30 9.63 -0.84
C GLN A 154 20.03 10.14 -2.27
N ILE A 155 18.77 10.15 -2.70
CA ILE A 155 18.39 10.71 -4.01
C ILE A 155 18.64 12.22 -4.05
N ASN A 156 18.39 12.94 -2.94
CA ASN A 156 18.71 14.36 -2.85
C ASN A 156 20.22 14.65 -2.94
N ASP A 157 21.07 13.76 -2.42
CA ASP A 157 22.52 13.86 -2.61
C ASP A 157 22.91 13.68 -4.09
N GLU A 158 22.24 12.81 -4.83
CA GLU A 158 22.43 12.68 -6.28
C GLU A 158 21.98 13.92 -7.04
N LEU A 159 20.82 14.49 -6.69
CA LEU A 159 20.34 15.73 -7.29
C LEU A 159 21.30 16.88 -7.03
N LYS A 160 21.95 16.93 -5.86
CA LYS A 160 23.05 17.86 -5.60
C LYS A 160 24.30 17.56 -6.42
N ALA A 161 24.63 16.29 -6.64
CA ALA A 161 25.72 15.91 -7.53
C ALA A 161 25.46 16.31 -8.99
N VAL A 162 24.20 16.36 -9.44
CA VAL A 162 23.83 16.96 -10.74
C VAL A 162 24.17 18.45 -10.76
N LEU A 163 23.83 19.18 -9.70
CA LEU A 163 24.07 20.62 -9.59
C LEU A 163 25.55 20.97 -9.53
N TYR A 164 26.28 20.28 -8.66
CA TYR A 164 27.60 20.69 -8.21
C TYR A 164 28.73 19.73 -8.57
N GLY A 165 28.41 18.62 -9.24
CA GLY A 165 29.37 17.58 -9.58
C GLY A 165 29.48 16.48 -8.51
N ALA A 166 30.12 15.37 -8.88
CA ALA A 166 30.25 14.20 -8.03
C ALA A 166 30.83 14.54 -6.64
N ASP A 167 30.21 13.99 -5.61
CA ASP A 167 30.58 14.15 -4.19
C ASP A 167 30.54 15.60 -3.66
N GLN A 168 29.86 16.52 -4.36
CA GLN A 168 29.72 17.92 -3.95
C GLN A 168 28.30 18.23 -3.46
N GLN A 169 28.23 18.97 -2.35
CA GLN A 169 26.98 19.39 -1.70
C GLN A 169 26.64 20.86 -1.98
N GLU A 170 27.62 21.62 -2.47
CA GLU A 170 27.53 23.03 -2.81
C GLU A 170 28.52 23.35 -3.95
N ALA A 171 28.46 24.58 -4.47
CA ALA A 171 29.34 25.03 -5.53
C ALA A 171 30.79 25.18 -5.03
N ALA A 172 31.61 24.13 -5.17
CA ALA A 172 32.96 24.09 -4.64
C ALA A 172 33.94 24.98 -5.44
N THR A 173 34.94 25.53 -4.73
CA THR A 173 35.87 26.54 -5.27
C THR A 173 37.20 25.98 -5.77
N ASP A 174 37.51 24.71 -5.48
CA ASP A 174 38.83 24.11 -5.69
C ASP A 174 38.81 22.57 -5.87
N SER A 175 37.64 21.97 -6.08
CA SER A 175 37.50 20.52 -6.15
C SER A 175 37.83 19.93 -7.52
N GLY A 176 37.84 20.74 -8.58
CA GLY A 176 37.84 20.26 -9.95
C GLY A 176 36.62 19.39 -10.27
N LYS A 177 35.56 19.40 -9.44
CA LYS A 177 34.28 18.66 -9.65
C LYS A 177 33.10 19.57 -9.99
N THR A 178 33.02 20.75 -9.38
CA THR A 178 31.99 21.74 -9.73
C THR A 178 32.35 22.50 -10.99
N PHE A 179 33.45 23.24 -11.00
CA PHE A 179 33.88 24.09 -12.13
C PHE A 179 35.19 23.59 -12.73
N GLY A 180 35.44 23.86 -14.01
CA GLY A 180 36.75 23.63 -14.60
C GLY A 180 37.75 24.72 -14.23
N THR A 181 39.04 24.44 -14.43
CA THR A 181 40.15 25.33 -14.07
C THR A 181 40.18 26.64 -14.86
N ASN A 182 39.56 26.67 -16.04
CA ASN A 182 39.36 27.86 -16.87
C ASN A 182 38.17 27.63 -17.83
N GLY A 183 37.71 28.69 -18.49
CA GLY A 183 36.58 28.65 -19.42
C GLY A 183 36.78 27.76 -20.64
N GLU A 184 38.00 27.67 -21.19
CA GLU A 184 38.33 26.81 -22.34
C GLU A 184 38.02 25.34 -22.03
N ALA A 185 38.65 24.81 -20.99
CA ALA A 185 38.48 23.42 -20.59
C ALA A 185 37.07 23.16 -20.02
N ALA A 186 36.49 24.12 -19.29
CA ALA A 186 35.19 23.99 -18.65
C ALA A 186 34.01 24.00 -19.63
N CYS A 187 34.10 24.82 -20.67
CA CYS A 187 33.00 25.04 -21.62
C CYS A 187 33.17 24.27 -22.92
N GLY A 188 34.30 23.56 -23.07
CA GLY A 188 34.52 22.55 -24.08
C GLY A 188 35.24 23.02 -25.34
N ASN A 189 35.72 24.27 -25.35
CA ASN A 189 36.53 24.88 -26.41
C ASN A 189 36.15 24.39 -27.82
N ASP A 190 37.08 23.75 -28.52
CA ASP A 190 36.95 23.19 -29.87
C ASP A 190 36.33 21.78 -29.91
N GLY A 191 36.03 21.20 -28.75
CA GLY A 191 35.48 19.85 -28.61
C GLY A 191 36.53 18.74 -28.64
N SER A 192 37.83 19.04 -28.47
CA SER A 192 38.92 18.09 -28.23
C SER A 192 38.79 17.27 -26.92
N ALA A 193 39.70 16.31 -26.73
CA ALA A 193 39.54 15.26 -25.72
C ALA A 193 39.78 15.70 -24.26
N ASP A 194 40.48 16.81 -24.06
CA ASP A 194 40.81 17.36 -22.73
C ASP A 194 39.66 18.22 -22.16
N ASN A 195 38.58 18.36 -22.92
CA ASN A 195 37.41 19.14 -22.54
C ASN A 195 36.55 18.47 -21.49
N ALA A 196 36.09 19.28 -20.55
CA ALA A 196 35.37 18.87 -19.37
C ALA A 196 33.97 19.52 -19.28
N ALA A 197 33.39 19.88 -20.43
CA ALA A 197 32.01 20.33 -20.54
C ALA A 197 31.03 19.31 -19.94
N GLY A 198 29.95 19.77 -19.32
CA GLY A 198 28.93 18.86 -18.81
C GLY A 198 29.22 18.23 -17.47
N ARG A 199 30.24 18.69 -16.73
CA ARG A 199 30.62 18.17 -15.42
C ARG A 199 29.59 18.39 -14.33
N SER A 200 28.95 19.56 -14.32
CA SER A 200 27.91 19.95 -13.38
C SER A 200 26.98 20.96 -14.05
N LEU A 201 25.73 21.08 -13.59
CA LEU A 201 24.84 22.13 -14.07
C LEU A 201 25.36 23.53 -13.72
N ALA A 202 26.02 23.70 -12.58
CA ALA A 202 26.62 24.96 -12.19
C ALA A 202 27.71 25.42 -13.18
N ASN A 203 28.57 24.50 -13.63
CA ASN A 203 29.57 24.76 -14.66
C ASN A 203 28.93 25.23 -15.96
N ASP A 204 27.91 24.52 -16.43
CA ASP A 204 27.32 24.82 -17.73
C ASP A 204 26.52 26.13 -17.69
N LEU A 205 25.93 26.48 -16.54
CA LEU A 205 25.27 27.76 -16.34
C LEU A 205 26.27 28.94 -16.42
N VAL A 206 27.46 28.80 -15.82
CA VAL A 206 28.51 29.84 -15.92
C VAL A 206 29.12 29.92 -17.31
N CYS A 207 29.25 28.80 -18.01
CA CYS A 207 29.67 28.78 -19.41
C CYS A 207 28.69 29.50 -20.33
N LEU A 208 27.38 29.33 -20.10
CA LEU A 208 26.35 29.95 -20.92
C LEU A 208 26.29 31.47 -20.74
N CYS A 209 26.45 31.97 -19.51
CA CYS A 209 26.09 33.35 -19.16
C CYS A 209 27.18 34.19 -18.49
N GLY A 210 28.25 33.58 -17.96
CA GLY A 210 29.22 34.28 -17.11
C GLY A 210 30.22 35.14 -17.88
N GLY A 211 30.82 34.58 -18.93
CA GLY A 211 31.93 35.18 -19.66
C GLY A 211 33.20 35.34 -18.80
N ASN A 212 34.37 35.49 -19.43
CA ASN A 212 35.66 35.61 -18.75
C ASN A 212 36.21 37.06 -18.67
N GLY A 213 35.60 38.02 -19.37
CA GLY A 213 35.95 39.45 -19.25
C GLY A 213 34.83 40.42 -19.62
N GLY A 214 33.89 40.03 -20.48
CA GLY A 214 32.83 40.85 -21.06
C GLY A 214 31.43 40.37 -20.69
N ASN A 215 30.41 41.11 -21.13
CA ASN A 215 29.01 40.87 -20.74
C ASN A 215 28.14 40.27 -21.85
N THR A 216 28.63 40.06 -23.07
CA THR A 216 27.80 39.50 -24.15
C THR A 216 27.17 38.15 -23.81
N PRO A 217 27.81 37.22 -23.07
CA PRO A 217 27.15 36.00 -22.60
C PRO A 217 25.96 36.30 -21.68
N ALA A 218 26.11 37.26 -20.78
CA ALA A 218 25.04 37.71 -19.89
C ALA A 218 23.89 38.35 -20.68
N GLU A 219 24.21 39.19 -21.66
CA GLU A 219 23.21 39.78 -22.56
C GLU A 219 22.46 38.72 -23.36
N GLY A 220 23.18 37.69 -23.83
CA GLY A 220 22.59 36.54 -24.52
C GLY A 220 21.59 35.78 -23.65
N CYS A 221 21.91 35.54 -22.37
CA CYS A 221 21.01 34.84 -21.45
C CYS A 221 19.82 35.67 -20.95
N LEU A 222 19.98 37.01 -20.92
CA LEU A 222 19.05 37.92 -20.28
C LEU A 222 18.47 38.91 -21.28
N HIS A 223 19.02 40.12 -21.34
CA HIS A 223 18.58 41.21 -22.20
C HIS A 223 19.76 42.13 -22.53
N THR A 224 19.56 43.06 -23.46
CA THR A 224 20.59 44.03 -23.84
C THR A 224 21.06 44.84 -22.63
N GLY A 225 22.37 45.02 -22.47
CA GLY A 225 22.96 45.73 -21.34
C GLY A 225 22.94 44.96 -20.01
N ALA A 226 22.52 43.68 -20.01
CA ALA A 226 22.63 42.85 -18.81
C ALA A 226 24.11 42.61 -18.46
N THR A 227 24.40 42.62 -17.16
CA THR A 227 25.77 42.47 -16.65
C THR A 227 25.86 41.36 -15.64
N ILE A 228 26.98 40.63 -15.67
CA ILE A 228 27.42 39.75 -14.60
C ILE A 228 28.76 40.29 -14.10
N THR A 229 28.86 40.58 -12.81
CA THR A 229 30.09 41.15 -12.21
C THR A 229 31.16 40.08 -12.00
N ASN A 230 30.75 38.89 -11.57
CA ASN A 230 31.66 37.78 -11.31
C ASN A 230 31.92 36.98 -12.59
N LYS A 231 33.12 37.15 -13.17
CA LYS A 231 33.53 36.49 -14.41
C LYS A 231 34.08 35.10 -14.17
N PHE A 232 33.87 34.20 -15.13
CA PHE A 232 34.36 32.83 -15.06
C PHE A 232 35.82 32.72 -15.51
N THR A 233 36.74 33.06 -14.60
CA THR A 233 38.20 33.02 -14.85
C THR A 233 38.89 31.81 -14.23
N GLY A 234 38.15 30.97 -13.50
CA GLY A 234 38.64 29.77 -12.82
C GLY A 234 37.63 29.26 -11.79
N GLU A 235 37.98 28.25 -11.01
CA GLU A 235 37.02 27.53 -10.15
C GLU A 235 36.36 28.42 -9.08
N ALA A 236 37.15 29.11 -8.26
CA ALA A 236 36.62 30.01 -7.23
C ALA A 236 35.75 31.13 -7.80
N ALA A 237 36.18 31.69 -8.93
CA ALA A 237 35.43 32.68 -9.70
C ALA A 237 34.15 32.09 -10.32
N GLY A 238 34.17 30.81 -10.70
CA GLY A 238 33.01 30.05 -11.16
C GLY A 238 31.94 29.96 -10.07
N ALA A 239 32.32 29.70 -8.82
CA ALA A 239 31.35 29.62 -7.71
C ALA A 239 30.63 30.95 -7.45
N THR A 240 31.36 32.08 -7.49
CA THR A 240 30.74 33.41 -7.34
C THR A 240 29.92 33.80 -8.56
N SER A 241 30.40 33.49 -9.77
CA SER A 241 29.66 33.68 -11.03
C SER A 241 28.35 32.90 -11.05
N TYR A 242 28.39 31.63 -10.65
CA TYR A 242 27.22 30.76 -10.55
C TYR A 242 26.19 31.35 -9.59
N THR A 243 26.62 31.78 -8.41
CA THR A 243 25.74 32.39 -7.40
C THR A 243 25.02 33.62 -7.97
N GLU A 244 25.74 34.49 -8.67
CA GLU A 244 25.16 35.67 -9.30
C GLU A 244 24.18 35.32 -10.42
N ILE A 245 24.57 34.41 -11.34
CA ILE A 245 23.75 34.00 -12.48
C ILE A 245 22.49 33.27 -12.03
N LYS A 246 22.61 32.35 -11.06
CA LYS A 246 21.46 31.67 -10.44
C LYS A 246 20.48 32.69 -9.85
N GLY A 247 20.99 33.75 -9.22
CA GLY A 247 20.16 34.86 -8.72
C GLY A 247 19.39 35.63 -9.82
N LYS A 248 19.72 35.43 -11.09
CA LYS A 248 19.00 35.98 -12.25
C LYS A 248 17.95 35.02 -12.83
N CYS A 249 17.81 33.80 -12.30
CA CYS A 249 16.76 32.88 -12.73
C CYS A 249 15.37 33.48 -12.44
N LEU A 250 14.57 33.67 -13.48
CA LEU A 250 13.21 34.20 -13.35
C LEU A 250 12.25 33.09 -12.92
N HIS A 251 11.79 33.10 -11.67
CA HIS A 251 10.75 32.21 -11.18
C HIS A 251 9.38 32.85 -11.42
N LYS A 252 8.80 32.65 -12.62
CA LYS A 252 7.48 33.20 -12.96
C LYS A 252 6.32 32.52 -12.23
N ASP A 253 6.55 31.30 -11.72
CA ASP A 253 5.62 30.53 -10.90
C ASP A 253 6.39 29.96 -9.69
N GLY A 254 5.69 29.74 -8.57
CA GLY A 254 6.28 29.09 -7.39
C GLY A 254 7.02 27.80 -7.77
N VAL A 255 8.11 27.49 -7.07
CA VAL A 255 8.99 26.37 -7.43
C VAL A 255 8.18 25.08 -7.47
N PRO A 256 7.97 24.47 -8.64
CA PRO A 256 7.11 23.30 -8.73
C PRO A 256 7.79 22.10 -8.06
N THR A 257 6.99 21.25 -7.42
CA THR A 257 7.47 20.02 -6.79
C THR A 257 8.29 19.19 -7.78
N VAL A 258 9.42 18.65 -7.32
CA VAL A 258 10.22 17.73 -8.13
C VAL A 258 9.41 16.47 -8.43
N SER A 259 9.49 15.97 -9.66
CA SER A 259 8.90 14.68 -10.03
C SER A 259 9.71 14.01 -11.14
N VAL A 260 9.51 12.69 -11.29
CA VAL A 260 10.10 11.89 -12.36
C VAL A 260 9.75 12.47 -13.73
N GLU A 261 8.48 12.83 -13.94
CA GLU A 261 7.96 13.35 -15.20
C GLU A 261 8.58 14.70 -15.53
N ARG A 262 8.65 15.59 -14.54
CA ARG A 262 9.22 16.94 -14.70
C ARG A 262 10.70 16.86 -15.07
N LEU A 263 11.52 16.13 -14.31
CA LEU A 263 12.95 16.00 -14.58
C LEU A 263 13.19 15.31 -15.93
N THR A 264 12.40 14.29 -16.28
CA THR A 264 12.47 13.62 -17.59
C THR A 264 12.16 14.59 -18.73
N ALA A 265 11.12 15.42 -18.59
CA ALA A 265 10.74 16.41 -19.59
C ALA A 265 11.82 17.48 -19.77
N LEU A 266 12.38 18.00 -18.66
CA LEU A 266 13.45 18.99 -18.69
C LEU A 266 14.73 18.42 -19.33
N ALA A 267 15.13 17.19 -18.96
CA ALA A 267 16.27 16.49 -19.55
C ALA A 267 16.08 16.24 -21.05
N SER A 268 14.86 15.93 -21.48
CA SER A 268 14.54 15.72 -22.91
C SER A 268 14.59 17.04 -23.67
N HIS A 269 13.97 18.09 -23.15
CA HIS A 269 14.02 19.44 -23.74
C HIS A 269 15.47 19.93 -23.85
N PHE A 270 16.30 19.66 -22.85
CA PHE A 270 17.72 20.04 -22.87
C PHE A 270 18.43 19.43 -24.07
N LYS A 271 18.23 18.13 -24.32
CA LYS A 271 18.80 17.45 -25.49
C LYS A 271 18.34 18.07 -26.81
N THR A 272 17.10 18.54 -26.91
CA THR A 272 16.59 19.16 -28.14
C THR A 272 17.17 20.55 -28.44
N LEU A 273 17.74 21.23 -27.43
CA LEU A 273 18.39 22.53 -27.61
C LEU A 273 19.86 22.41 -28.03
N ILE A 274 20.45 21.22 -27.98
CA ILE A 274 21.81 21.01 -28.49
C ILE A 274 21.80 21.12 -30.02
N GLY A 275 22.65 21.99 -30.56
CA GLY A 275 22.84 22.20 -32.00
C GLY A 275 21.80 23.10 -32.67
N VAL A 276 20.81 23.64 -31.95
CA VAL A 276 19.73 24.45 -32.56
C VAL A 276 20.23 25.72 -33.23
N HIS A 277 21.39 26.22 -32.79
CA HIS A 277 22.04 27.41 -33.35
C HIS A 277 23.15 27.08 -34.36
N ALA A 278 23.22 25.84 -34.87
CA ALA A 278 24.31 25.44 -35.76
C ALA A 278 24.36 26.26 -37.05
N ALA A 279 23.21 26.63 -37.60
CA ALA A 279 23.07 27.52 -38.78
C ALA A 279 24.04 27.19 -39.94
N GLY A 280 24.33 25.90 -40.17
CA GLY A 280 25.25 25.42 -41.22
C GLY A 280 26.73 25.33 -40.82
N THR A 281 27.08 25.65 -39.57
CA THR A 281 28.42 25.52 -39.01
C THR A 281 28.55 24.20 -38.25
N SER A 282 29.21 23.19 -38.83
CA SER A 282 29.28 21.85 -38.25
C SER A 282 29.88 21.80 -36.83
N ALA A 283 30.82 22.71 -36.51
CA ALA A 283 31.40 22.80 -35.17
C ALA A 283 30.35 23.11 -34.08
N LYS A 284 29.25 23.77 -34.47
CA LYS A 284 28.15 24.16 -33.58
C LYS A 284 27.07 23.09 -33.43
N ASN A 285 27.16 21.96 -34.14
CA ASN A 285 26.17 20.87 -34.04
C ASN A 285 26.05 20.30 -32.63
N TYR A 286 27.08 20.46 -31.80
CA TYR A 286 27.15 19.99 -30.43
C TYR A 286 27.09 21.12 -29.40
N HIS A 287 26.82 22.34 -29.85
CA HIS A 287 26.76 23.51 -28.97
C HIS A 287 25.40 23.60 -28.29
N TYR A 288 25.42 23.92 -27.00
CA TYR A 288 24.25 24.42 -26.28
C TYR A 288 24.42 25.92 -26.06
N GLY A 289 23.44 26.71 -26.49
CA GLY A 289 23.58 28.16 -26.66
C GLY A 289 24.17 28.54 -28.02
N LYS A 290 23.99 29.80 -28.42
CA LYS A 290 24.33 30.27 -29.77
C LYS A 290 25.83 30.34 -30.05
N GLY A 291 26.59 30.88 -29.08
CA GLY A 291 28.01 31.17 -29.21
C GLY A 291 28.37 32.15 -30.35
N GLY A 292 29.43 32.92 -30.18
CA GLY A 292 29.98 33.80 -31.22
C GLY A 292 30.91 33.09 -32.21
N ALA A 293 31.43 31.92 -31.85
CA ALA A 293 32.47 31.21 -32.60
C ALA A 293 32.20 29.70 -32.74
N ALA A 294 33.10 29.00 -33.43
CA ALA A 294 33.13 27.53 -33.48
C ALA A 294 33.56 26.91 -32.13
N THR A 295 34.12 27.72 -31.23
CA THR A 295 34.62 27.37 -29.91
C THR A 295 33.70 27.86 -28.80
N CYS A 296 33.75 27.18 -27.64
CA CYS A 296 33.11 27.63 -26.40
C CYS A 296 34.15 27.68 -25.27
N SER A 297 34.73 28.85 -25.04
CA SER A 297 35.82 29.10 -24.08
C SER A 297 35.45 30.04 -22.93
N ALA A 298 34.16 30.36 -22.82
CA ALA A 298 33.66 31.47 -22.00
C ALA A 298 34.24 32.84 -22.38
N ALA A 299 34.82 33.00 -23.58
CA ALA A 299 35.25 34.30 -24.07
C ALA A 299 34.08 35.28 -24.16
N ASN A 300 34.41 36.57 -24.28
CA ASN A 300 33.45 37.69 -24.26
C ASN A 300 32.31 37.59 -25.28
N GLN A 301 32.36 36.71 -26.27
CA GLN A 301 31.29 36.50 -27.26
C GLN A 301 30.72 35.07 -27.25
N GLU A 302 31.18 34.20 -26.36
CA GLU A 302 30.95 32.75 -26.44
C GLU A 302 30.08 32.24 -25.27
N GLY A 303 28.85 32.76 -25.19
CA GLY A 303 27.83 32.15 -24.32
C GLY A 303 27.36 30.82 -24.91
N CYS A 304 28.13 29.76 -24.70
CA CYS A 304 27.83 28.42 -25.18
C CYS A 304 28.60 27.34 -24.40
N ILE A 305 28.17 26.09 -24.57
CA ILE A 305 28.86 24.88 -24.12
C ILE A 305 29.02 23.95 -25.31
N ASN A 306 30.23 23.43 -25.53
CA ASN A 306 30.52 22.49 -26.61
C ASN A 306 30.60 21.05 -26.07
N TYR A 307 29.58 20.24 -26.37
CA TYR A 307 29.50 18.84 -25.95
C TYR A 307 30.03 17.85 -26.99
N LYS A 308 30.77 18.31 -28.01
CA LYS A 308 31.24 17.45 -29.10
C LYS A 308 31.95 16.21 -28.58
N HIS A 309 32.88 16.40 -27.66
CA HIS A 309 33.63 15.29 -27.06
C HIS A 309 32.74 14.28 -26.31
N GLN A 310 31.76 14.80 -25.55
CA GLN A 310 30.83 14.01 -24.75
C GLN A 310 29.86 13.20 -25.64
N LEU A 311 29.55 13.69 -26.84
CA LEU A 311 28.50 13.12 -27.70
C LEU A 311 29.04 12.35 -28.92
N GLU A 312 30.23 12.67 -29.43
CA GLU A 312 30.87 11.90 -30.52
C GLU A 312 31.65 10.69 -29.98
N THR A 313 32.05 10.71 -28.71
CA THR A 313 32.74 9.57 -28.10
C THR A 313 31.73 8.62 -27.45
N ASP A 314 31.65 7.39 -27.96
CA ASP A 314 30.75 6.36 -27.43
C ASP A 314 30.89 6.18 -25.92
N GLY A 315 29.75 6.11 -25.22
CA GLY A 315 29.68 5.83 -23.79
C GLY A 315 30.06 6.98 -22.85
N ARG A 316 30.56 8.13 -23.33
CA ARG A 316 30.91 9.29 -22.49
C ARG A 316 29.70 10.04 -21.95
N GLY A 317 28.84 10.55 -22.83
CA GLY A 317 27.69 11.38 -22.48
C GLY A 317 28.05 12.65 -21.68
N ILE A 318 27.03 13.45 -21.39
CA ILE A 318 27.14 14.65 -20.54
C ILE A 318 27.02 14.19 -19.08
N GLN A 319 28.02 14.46 -18.24
CA GLN A 319 28.15 13.84 -16.92
C GLN A 319 26.99 14.18 -15.99
N TRP A 320 26.65 15.45 -15.80
CA TRP A 320 25.51 15.83 -14.93
C TRP A 320 24.19 15.26 -15.46
N LEU A 321 24.05 15.10 -16.78
CA LEU A 321 22.83 14.57 -17.39
C LEU A 321 22.70 13.06 -17.17
N LYS A 322 23.82 12.32 -17.13
CA LYS A 322 23.85 10.92 -16.71
C LYS A 322 23.46 10.77 -15.26
N THR A 323 24.06 11.57 -14.37
CA THR A 323 23.71 11.58 -12.94
C THR A 323 22.24 11.95 -12.73
N LEU A 324 21.69 12.86 -13.53
CA LEU A 324 20.26 13.19 -13.49
C LEU A 324 19.39 12.00 -13.92
N GLN A 325 19.80 11.23 -14.94
CA GLN A 325 19.09 10.03 -15.37
C GLN A 325 19.12 8.94 -14.30
N GLU A 326 20.26 8.74 -13.63
CA GLU A 326 20.40 7.83 -12.50
C GLU A 326 19.49 8.23 -11.34
N ALA A 327 19.48 9.51 -10.97
CA ALA A 327 18.58 10.04 -9.94
C ALA A 327 17.10 9.83 -10.31
N ILE A 328 16.71 10.08 -11.57
CA ILE A 328 15.35 9.83 -12.06
C ILE A 328 14.98 8.34 -11.94
N ASP A 329 15.90 7.43 -12.24
CA ASP A 329 15.66 5.98 -12.13
C ASP A 329 15.54 5.55 -10.66
N ASP A 330 16.34 6.12 -9.77
CA ASP A 330 16.25 5.83 -8.34
C ASP A 330 14.98 6.44 -7.70
N MET A 331 14.49 7.58 -8.20
CA MET A 331 13.14 8.09 -7.89
C MET A 331 12.05 7.10 -8.29
N ARG A 332 12.14 6.48 -9.49
CA ARG A 332 11.17 5.46 -9.93
C ARG A 332 11.21 4.21 -9.05
N LYS A 333 12.40 3.76 -8.65
CA LYS A 333 12.55 2.63 -7.71
C LYS A 333 11.94 2.97 -6.35
N GLN A 334 12.14 4.19 -5.87
CA GLN A 334 11.56 4.66 -4.61
C GLN A 334 10.03 4.71 -4.65
N GLN A 335 9.43 5.19 -5.75
CA GLN A 335 7.98 5.12 -5.99
C GLN A 335 7.48 3.67 -6.03
N THR A 336 8.19 2.77 -6.72
CA THR A 336 7.86 1.34 -6.81
C THR A 336 7.89 0.68 -5.44
N ARG A 337 8.92 0.96 -4.64
CA ARG A 337 9.04 0.47 -3.25
C ARG A 337 7.91 1.01 -2.38
N SER A 338 7.56 2.29 -2.49
CA SER A 338 6.45 2.88 -1.74
C SER A 338 5.12 2.18 -2.03
N ALA A 339 4.82 1.92 -3.31
CA ALA A 339 3.63 1.16 -3.70
C ALA A 339 3.65 -0.28 -3.18
N ALA A 340 4.82 -0.95 -3.22
CA ALA A 340 4.98 -2.29 -2.67
C ALA A 340 4.79 -2.33 -1.14
N ILE A 341 5.25 -1.31 -0.42
CA ILE A 341 5.01 -1.15 1.02
C ILE A 341 3.52 -1.01 1.32
N GLN A 342 2.80 -0.14 0.61
CA GLN A 342 1.35 0.02 0.79
C GLN A 342 0.60 -1.30 0.52
N GLN A 343 1.02 -2.02 -0.52
CA GLN A 343 0.45 -3.32 -0.84
C GLN A 343 0.73 -4.36 0.26
N LEU A 344 1.96 -4.38 0.81
CA LEU A 344 2.33 -5.25 1.92
C LEU A 344 1.49 -4.96 3.15
N GLU A 345 1.35 -3.69 3.55
CA GLU A 345 0.53 -3.29 4.71
C GLU A 345 -0.94 -3.70 4.54
N SER A 346 -1.50 -3.49 3.35
CA SER A 346 -2.87 -3.92 3.05
C SER A 346 -3.01 -5.44 3.11
N ARG A 347 -2.06 -6.19 2.56
CA ARG A 347 -2.09 -7.67 2.59
C ARG A 347 -1.92 -8.20 4.01
N ALA A 348 -1.01 -7.63 4.78
CA ALA A 348 -0.79 -8.00 6.18
C ALA A 348 -2.07 -7.83 7.01
N LYS A 349 -2.78 -6.72 6.85
CA LYS A 349 -4.08 -6.48 7.51
C LYS A 349 -5.15 -7.49 7.09
N GLU A 350 -5.18 -7.89 5.82
CA GLU A 350 -6.13 -8.92 5.38
C GLU A 350 -5.79 -10.31 5.95
N GLU A 351 -4.51 -10.66 6.03
CA GLU A 351 -4.08 -11.90 6.71
C GLU A 351 -4.43 -11.89 8.20
N GLU A 352 -4.20 -10.77 8.89
CA GLU A 352 -4.64 -10.57 10.27
C GLU A 352 -6.16 -10.79 10.41
N ARG A 353 -6.96 -10.18 9.53
CA ARG A 353 -8.42 -10.31 9.55
C ARG A 353 -8.87 -11.76 9.34
N LYS A 354 -8.24 -12.50 8.43
CA LYS A 354 -8.53 -13.93 8.20
C LYS A 354 -8.25 -14.76 9.45
N VAL A 355 -7.09 -14.57 10.07
CA VAL A 355 -6.70 -15.29 11.29
C VAL A 355 -7.63 -14.94 12.45
N LEU A 356 -7.99 -13.66 12.62
CA LEU A 356 -8.97 -13.23 13.62
C LEU A 356 -10.35 -13.84 13.38
N LEU A 357 -10.78 -13.98 12.13
CA LEU A 357 -12.04 -14.64 11.80
C LEU A 357 -12.00 -16.13 12.17
N ALA A 358 -10.92 -16.85 11.81
CA ALA A 358 -10.73 -18.24 12.19
C ALA A 358 -10.73 -18.42 13.71
N TYR A 359 -10.05 -17.52 14.43
CA TYR A 359 -10.05 -17.48 15.89
C TYR A 359 -11.47 -17.31 16.47
N LYS A 360 -12.23 -16.31 16.00
CA LYS A 360 -13.59 -16.05 16.47
C LYS A 360 -14.54 -17.20 16.17
N GLN A 361 -14.41 -17.83 15.01
CA GLN A 361 -15.19 -19.02 14.66
C GLN A 361 -14.86 -20.18 15.60
N ALA A 362 -13.58 -20.43 15.88
CA ALA A 362 -13.16 -21.46 16.82
C ALA A 362 -13.70 -21.20 18.24
N GLN A 363 -13.67 -19.94 18.69
CA GLN A 363 -14.21 -19.52 19.99
C GLN A 363 -15.72 -19.74 20.07
N ALA A 364 -16.47 -19.35 19.03
CA ALA A 364 -17.92 -19.55 18.97
C ALA A 364 -18.28 -21.05 19.01
N ILE A 365 -17.59 -21.88 18.22
CA ILE A 365 -17.81 -23.33 18.21
C ILE A 365 -17.50 -23.95 19.58
N ALA A 366 -16.39 -23.52 20.22
CA ALA A 366 -16.04 -23.96 21.56
C ALA A 366 -17.13 -23.60 22.58
N SER A 367 -17.66 -22.38 22.54
CA SER A 367 -18.72 -21.94 23.45
C SER A 367 -20.01 -22.74 23.30
N LEU A 368 -20.40 -23.05 22.06
CA LEU A 368 -21.57 -23.89 21.74
C LEU A 368 -21.36 -25.32 22.27
N ALA A 369 -20.17 -25.90 22.05
CA ALA A 369 -19.87 -27.24 22.54
C ALA A 369 -19.95 -27.33 24.07
N SER A 370 -19.42 -26.33 24.79
CA SER A 370 -19.51 -26.25 26.24
C SER A 370 -20.94 -26.09 26.74
N ALA A 371 -21.76 -25.25 26.10
CA ALA A 371 -23.17 -25.10 26.44
C ALA A 371 -23.97 -26.40 26.24
N THR A 372 -23.68 -27.12 25.15
CA THR A 372 -24.32 -28.42 24.86
C THR A 372 -23.93 -29.48 25.88
N ALA A 373 -22.65 -29.53 26.29
CA ALA A 373 -22.17 -30.44 27.32
C ALA A 373 -22.77 -30.14 28.71
N ALA A 374 -22.93 -28.86 29.06
CA ALA A 374 -23.57 -28.44 30.30
C ALA A 374 -25.06 -28.85 30.35
N ALA A 375 -25.78 -28.71 29.23
CA ALA A 375 -27.18 -29.16 29.12
C ALA A 375 -27.31 -30.70 29.26
N GLN A 376 -26.42 -31.47 28.65
CA GLN A 376 -26.39 -32.93 28.79
C GLN A 376 -25.99 -33.38 30.21
N GLY A 377 -25.10 -32.64 30.88
CA GLY A 377 -24.74 -32.87 32.29
C GLY A 377 -25.91 -32.63 33.26
N ALA A 378 -26.76 -31.64 32.97
CA ALA A 378 -27.97 -31.38 33.76
C ALA A 378 -29.05 -32.47 33.57
N GLN A 379 -29.14 -33.09 32.39
CA GLN A 379 -30.07 -34.21 32.12
C GLN A 379 -29.61 -35.56 32.70
N SER A 380 -28.34 -35.69 33.14
CA SER A 380 -27.79 -36.94 33.70
C SER A 380 -27.77 -36.99 35.23
N ARG A 381 -28.47 -36.09 35.93
CA ARG A 381 -28.61 -36.20 37.39
C ARG A 381 -29.48 -37.40 37.73
N LYS A 382 -28.88 -38.60 37.81
CA LYS A 382 -29.50 -39.75 38.48
C LYS A 382 -29.85 -39.29 39.90
N PRO A 383 -31.09 -39.52 40.38
CA PRO A 383 -31.49 -39.11 41.72
C PRO A 383 -30.49 -39.69 42.71
N THR A 384 -30.02 -38.85 43.64
CA THR A 384 -29.05 -39.26 44.65
C THR A 384 -29.58 -40.45 45.45
N LYS A 385 -28.70 -41.31 45.96
CA LYS A 385 -29.11 -42.45 46.82
C LYS A 385 -29.98 -41.99 48.00
N GLU A 386 -29.78 -40.76 48.48
CA GLU A 386 -30.60 -40.16 49.54
C GLU A 386 -32.03 -39.81 49.09
N GLU A 387 -32.23 -39.32 47.87
CA GLU A 387 -33.56 -39.06 47.31
C GLU A 387 -34.31 -40.36 47.02
N GLN A 388 -33.62 -41.40 46.54
CA GLN A 388 -34.18 -42.74 46.37
C GLN A 388 -34.61 -43.36 47.71
N ASN A 389 -33.80 -43.19 48.75
CA ASN A 389 -34.10 -43.70 50.09
C ASN A 389 -35.24 -42.94 50.80
N LYS A 390 -35.55 -41.69 50.40
CA LYS A 390 -36.66 -40.93 50.98
C LYS A 390 -38.03 -41.42 50.49
N CYS A 391 -38.17 -41.74 49.19
CA CYS A 391 -39.43 -42.26 48.65
C CYS A 391 -39.66 -43.74 49.00
N ALA A 392 -38.60 -44.58 48.99
CA ALA A 392 -38.70 -46.01 49.25
C ALA A 392 -39.24 -46.37 50.66
N LYS A 393 -39.17 -45.45 51.64
CA LYS A 393 -39.75 -45.63 52.98
C LYS A 393 -41.28 -45.73 52.98
N PHE A 394 -41.94 -45.30 51.90
CA PHE A 394 -43.39 -45.29 51.77
C PHE A 394 -43.90 -46.37 50.80
N ASP A 395 -43.07 -47.36 50.47
CA ASP A 395 -43.50 -48.54 49.73
C ASP A 395 -44.69 -49.20 50.45
N LYS A 396 -45.66 -49.68 49.66
CA LYS A 396 -46.93 -50.25 50.15
C LYS A 396 -47.85 -49.30 50.93
N ASN A 397 -47.56 -48.00 50.99
CA ASN A 397 -48.42 -47.00 51.65
C ASN A 397 -48.78 -45.85 50.70
N GLU A 398 -49.80 -46.07 49.86
CA GLU A 398 -50.29 -45.12 48.85
C GLU A 398 -50.63 -43.74 49.46
N THR A 399 -51.25 -43.73 50.65
CA THR A 399 -51.73 -42.51 51.30
C THR A 399 -50.63 -41.66 51.95
N HIS A 400 -49.41 -42.20 52.11
CA HIS A 400 -48.29 -41.48 52.74
C HIS A 400 -47.10 -41.29 51.81
N CYS A 401 -47.20 -41.68 50.53
CA CYS A 401 -46.21 -41.34 49.53
C CYS A 401 -46.26 -39.82 49.27
N PRO A 402 -45.19 -39.04 49.56
CA PRO A 402 -45.23 -37.59 49.46
C PRO A 402 -45.41 -37.15 47.99
N PRO A 403 -46.56 -36.56 47.61
CA PRO A 403 -46.86 -36.28 46.20
C PRO A 403 -45.98 -35.17 45.62
N ASP A 404 -45.37 -34.33 46.45
CA ASP A 404 -44.56 -33.20 46.00
C ASP A 404 -43.19 -33.64 45.44
N SER A 405 -42.65 -34.77 45.91
CA SER A 405 -41.32 -35.27 45.53
C SER A 405 -41.30 -36.71 45.02
N CYS A 406 -42.37 -37.47 45.24
CA CYS A 406 -42.48 -38.88 44.90
C CYS A 406 -43.79 -39.19 44.16
N GLU A 407 -43.82 -40.28 43.41
CA GLU A 407 -44.97 -40.81 42.69
C GLU A 407 -45.20 -42.28 43.08
N TYR A 408 -46.45 -42.63 43.38
CA TYR A 408 -46.80 -43.97 43.79
C TYR A 408 -47.19 -44.84 42.59
N ASP A 409 -46.40 -45.88 42.34
CA ASP A 409 -46.63 -46.88 41.30
C ASP A 409 -47.58 -47.96 41.83
N LYS A 410 -48.88 -47.81 41.55
CA LYS A 410 -49.93 -48.75 41.97
C LYS A 410 -49.72 -50.18 41.43
N LYS A 411 -49.00 -50.35 40.32
CA LYS A 411 -48.74 -51.69 39.75
C LYS A 411 -47.62 -52.41 40.50
N GLN A 412 -46.66 -51.67 41.05
CA GLN A 412 -45.52 -52.22 41.78
C GLN A 412 -45.62 -52.08 43.31
N ASN A 413 -46.63 -51.37 43.81
CA ASN A 413 -46.80 -51.01 45.23
C ASN A 413 -45.58 -50.27 45.80
N LYS A 414 -44.96 -49.39 45.00
CA LYS A 414 -43.72 -48.67 45.36
C LYS A 414 -43.86 -47.17 45.18
N CYS A 415 -43.26 -46.41 46.09
CA CYS A 415 -43.20 -44.95 46.04
C CYS A 415 -41.82 -44.55 45.47
N LYS A 416 -41.79 -44.00 44.25
CA LYS A 416 -40.55 -43.66 43.53
C LYS A 416 -40.35 -42.14 43.46
N PRO A 417 -39.11 -41.62 43.40
CA PRO A 417 -38.90 -40.19 43.15
C PRO A 417 -39.49 -39.77 41.81
N LYS A 418 -40.14 -38.61 41.76
CA LYS A 418 -40.59 -38.03 40.50
C LYS A 418 -39.36 -37.73 39.63
N SER A 419 -39.34 -38.23 38.39
CA SER A 419 -38.36 -37.77 37.42
C SER A 419 -38.70 -36.33 37.08
N GLY A 420 -37.73 -35.42 37.24
CA GLY A 420 -37.94 -33.96 37.12
C GLY A 420 -38.82 -33.63 35.91
N THR A 421 -40.02 -33.12 36.19
CA THR A 421 -41.02 -32.81 35.16
C THR A 421 -40.78 -31.41 34.66
N GLU A 422 -40.64 -31.27 33.34
CA GLU A 422 -40.78 -30.01 32.62
C GLU A 422 -42.03 -29.28 33.11
N SER A 423 -41.87 -28.00 33.44
CA SER A 423 -42.99 -27.10 33.67
C SER A 423 -43.79 -26.98 32.38
N THR A 424 -44.90 -27.71 32.28
CA THR A 424 -45.98 -27.42 31.34
C THR A 424 -46.81 -26.28 31.94
N PRO A 425 -46.96 -25.11 31.29
CA PRO A 425 -47.95 -24.14 31.72
C PRO A 425 -49.32 -24.60 31.20
N THR A 426 -50.23 -24.86 32.13
CA THR A 426 -51.67 -25.02 31.91
C THR A 426 -52.23 -23.74 31.28
N GLY A 427 -53.05 -23.87 30.24
CA GLY A 427 -53.78 -22.77 29.61
C GLY A 427 -55.20 -22.60 30.15
N GLU A 428 -55.66 -21.34 30.18
CA GLU A 428 -57.04 -20.80 30.08
C GLU A 428 -56.98 -19.34 30.61
N GLY A 429 -57.42 -18.26 29.97
CA GLY A 429 -58.06 -17.98 28.69
C GLY A 429 -58.40 -16.48 28.63
N THR A 430 -58.83 -16.03 27.44
CA THR A 430 -59.53 -14.76 27.09
C THR A 430 -58.73 -13.50 26.70
N GLY A 431 -58.79 -13.20 25.37
CA GLY A 431 -58.90 -11.88 24.71
C GLY A 431 -57.74 -10.90 24.85
N THR A 432 -57.21 -10.22 23.83
CA THR A 432 -57.68 -9.84 22.49
C THR A 432 -56.50 -9.18 21.75
N GLY A 433 -56.36 -9.46 20.44
CA GLY A 433 -55.82 -8.54 19.44
C GLY A 433 -54.30 -8.28 19.40
N ALA A 434 -53.63 -8.85 18.40
CA ALA A 434 -52.64 -8.14 17.58
C ALA A 434 -52.34 -8.93 16.30
N GLU A 435 -52.45 -8.26 15.16
CA GLU A 435 -52.06 -8.72 13.83
C GLU A 435 -50.57 -9.10 13.77
N GLY A 436 -50.25 -10.07 12.90
CA GLY A 436 -48.91 -10.23 12.34
C GLY A 436 -48.05 -11.30 13.00
N THR A 437 -48.30 -12.57 12.70
CA THR A 437 -47.23 -13.57 12.68
C THR A 437 -47.59 -14.66 11.69
N GLY A 438 -46.76 -14.80 10.64
CA GLY A 438 -46.85 -15.94 9.73
C GLY A 438 -46.52 -17.26 10.44
N PRO A 439 -46.87 -18.41 9.84
CA PRO A 439 -46.54 -19.73 10.38
C PRO A 439 -45.01 -19.85 10.52
N ASN A 440 -44.51 -20.29 11.68
CA ASN A 440 -43.07 -20.50 11.88
C ASN A 440 -42.66 -21.89 11.35
N CYS A 441 -42.27 -21.98 10.08
CA CYS A 441 -41.94 -23.26 9.44
C CYS A 441 -40.53 -23.78 9.79
N GLY A 442 -39.64 -22.94 10.31
CA GLY A 442 -38.25 -23.29 10.64
C GLY A 442 -38.10 -24.31 11.79
N GLN A 443 -39.17 -24.60 12.52
CA GLN A 443 -39.20 -25.61 13.58
C GLN A 443 -39.27 -27.06 13.06
N TYR A 444 -39.65 -27.26 11.78
CA TYR A 444 -39.81 -28.60 11.23
C TYR A 444 -38.50 -29.08 10.59
N THR A 445 -37.86 -30.07 11.22
CA THR A 445 -36.65 -30.72 10.68
C THR A 445 -36.97 -31.99 9.89
N ASP A 446 -38.25 -32.24 9.60
CA ASP A 446 -38.76 -33.44 8.93
C ASP A 446 -39.73 -33.04 7.79
N PRO A 447 -39.61 -33.64 6.59
CA PRO A 447 -40.41 -33.27 5.42
C PRO A 447 -41.91 -33.55 5.59
N GLU A 448 -42.31 -34.63 6.25
CA GLU A 448 -43.74 -34.91 6.48
C GLU A 448 -44.35 -33.92 7.47
N LYS A 449 -43.60 -33.54 8.51
CA LYS A 449 -44.05 -32.53 9.48
C LYS A 449 -44.12 -31.14 8.86
N CYS A 450 -43.18 -30.80 7.97
CA CYS A 450 -43.19 -29.56 7.20
C CYS A 450 -44.44 -29.44 6.30
N ALA A 451 -44.79 -30.53 5.59
CA ALA A 451 -45.97 -30.56 4.73
C ALA A 451 -47.30 -30.48 5.50
N LYS A 452 -47.33 -30.93 6.75
CA LYS A 452 -48.52 -30.94 7.63
C LYS A 452 -48.58 -29.74 8.58
N ALA A 453 -47.76 -28.72 8.38
CA ALA A 453 -47.72 -27.53 9.23
C ALA A 453 -49.11 -26.86 9.33
N GLN A 454 -49.52 -26.54 10.56
CA GLN A 454 -50.83 -25.95 10.84
C GLN A 454 -50.79 -24.44 10.53
N GLY A 455 -51.72 -23.96 9.71
CA GLY A 455 -51.84 -22.54 9.34
C GLY A 455 -52.77 -22.31 8.16
N LYS A 456 -53.11 -21.04 7.89
CA LYS A 456 -53.90 -20.67 6.71
C LYS A 456 -53.02 -20.73 5.47
N GLN A 457 -53.40 -21.52 4.47
CA GLN A 457 -52.73 -21.57 3.17
C GLN A 457 -52.83 -20.19 2.50
N LYS A 458 -51.74 -19.72 1.87
CA LYS A 458 -51.74 -18.46 1.11
C LYS A 458 -52.37 -18.70 -0.28
N ASP A 459 -53.08 -17.70 -0.80
CA ASP A 459 -53.88 -17.82 -2.03
C ASP A 459 -53.06 -18.41 -3.19
N GLY A 460 -53.57 -19.49 -3.79
CA GLY A 460 -52.94 -20.19 -4.92
C GLY A 460 -51.91 -21.27 -4.56
N LYS A 461 -51.66 -21.59 -3.28
CA LYS A 461 -50.69 -22.63 -2.85
C LYS A 461 -51.36 -23.77 -2.08
N LYS A 462 -50.84 -25.00 -2.27
CA LYS A 462 -51.37 -26.24 -1.67
C LYS A 462 -50.83 -26.55 -0.26
N SER A 463 -49.90 -25.76 0.28
CA SER A 463 -49.29 -25.98 1.60
C SER A 463 -48.93 -24.65 2.29
N VAL A 464 -48.74 -24.72 3.62
CA VAL A 464 -48.40 -23.59 4.49
C VAL A 464 -46.87 -23.35 4.51
N CYS A 465 -46.09 -24.43 4.48
CA CYS A 465 -44.63 -24.44 4.48
C CYS A 465 -44.07 -25.19 3.26
N GLY A 466 -42.84 -24.85 2.86
CA GLY A 466 -42.10 -25.45 1.76
C GLY A 466 -40.89 -26.24 2.26
N TRP A 467 -40.55 -27.32 1.56
CA TRP A 467 -39.39 -28.16 1.84
C TRP A 467 -38.45 -28.16 0.63
N THR A 468 -37.15 -28.03 0.86
CA THR A 468 -36.14 -28.12 -0.19
C THR A 468 -35.17 -29.26 0.09
N ASP A 469 -35.07 -30.19 -0.87
CA ASP A 469 -34.02 -31.20 -0.92
C ASP A 469 -32.92 -30.73 -1.89
N PHE A 470 -31.70 -30.50 -1.39
CA PHE A 470 -30.53 -30.31 -2.26
C PHE A 470 -29.57 -31.49 -2.05
N ILE A 471 -29.63 -32.46 -2.97
CA ILE A 471 -28.65 -33.54 -3.05
C ILE A 471 -27.59 -33.20 -4.11
N ASP A 472 -26.32 -33.32 -3.72
CA ASP A 472 -25.14 -33.13 -4.56
C ASP A 472 -25.23 -33.97 -5.86
N ARG A 473 -25.08 -33.31 -7.02
CA ARG A 473 -24.87 -33.86 -8.38
C ARG A 473 -25.67 -35.11 -8.81
N GLN A 474 -26.81 -34.90 -9.47
CA GLN A 474 -27.05 -35.45 -10.81
C GLN A 474 -27.82 -34.43 -11.66
N GLU A 475 -27.52 -34.40 -12.95
CA GLU A 475 -28.03 -33.44 -13.93
C GLU A 475 -29.57 -33.37 -14.02
N LYS A 476 -30.00 -32.18 -14.48
CA LYS A 476 -31.33 -31.74 -14.93
C LYS A 476 -32.27 -31.16 -13.86
N VAL A 477 -32.16 -29.86 -13.64
CA VAL A 477 -33.33 -28.97 -13.60
C VAL A 477 -32.98 -27.63 -14.28
N GLU A 478 -33.73 -27.28 -15.33
CA GLU A 478 -33.67 -25.98 -16.03
C GLU A 478 -34.12 -24.81 -15.12
N PRO A 479 -33.65 -23.59 -15.39
CA PRO A 479 -33.57 -22.52 -14.39
C PRO A 479 -34.83 -21.68 -14.35
N LYS A 480 -35.44 -21.49 -13.18
CA LYS A 480 -36.22 -20.28 -12.89
C LYS A 480 -36.03 -19.85 -11.43
N PHE A 481 -35.26 -18.78 -11.28
CA PHE A 481 -35.21 -17.83 -10.16
C PHE A 481 -34.84 -18.37 -8.77
N PHE A 482 -33.65 -18.01 -8.28
CA PHE A 482 -33.46 -17.36 -6.97
C PHE A 482 -32.03 -16.80 -6.92
N ASP A 483 -31.87 -15.55 -7.38
CA ASP A 483 -30.69 -14.75 -7.13
C ASP A 483 -30.67 -14.26 -5.67
N SER A 484 -29.47 -14.25 -5.12
CA SER A 484 -29.08 -13.97 -3.72
C SER A 484 -29.76 -12.76 -3.06
N ILE A 485 -30.14 -12.91 -1.79
CA ILE A 485 -30.73 -11.87 -0.92
C ILE A 485 -29.67 -11.31 0.04
N PHE A 486 -29.66 -9.99 0.25
CA PHE A 486 -28.86 -9.32 1.31
C PHE A 486 -29.76 -8.54 2.28
N LEU A 487 -29.31 -8.44 3.54
CA LEU A 487 -29.96 -7.68 4.61
C LEU A 487 -29.25 -6.34 4.83
N VAL A 488 -29.98 -5.22 4.70
CA VAL A 488 -29.51 -3.88 5.09
C VAL A 488 -30.59 -3.24 5.96
N ASN A 489 -30.24 -2.76 7.16
CA ASN A 489 -31.16 -2.10 8.10
C ASN A 489 -32.48 -2.86 8.33
N ASN A 490 -32.40 -4.15 8.68
CA ASN A 490 -33.56 -5.00 8.97
C ASN A 490 -34.62 -5.08 7.85
N THR A 491 -34.29 -4.69 6.62
CA THR A 491 -35.21 -4.74 5.47
C THR A 491 -34.56 -5.51 4.32
N ILE A 492 -35.33 -6.40 3.69
CA ILE A 492 -34.88 -7.28 2.60
C ILE A 492 -34.96 -6.52 1.27
N TYR A 493 -33.86 -6.42 0.53
CA TYR A 493 -33.82 -5.80 -0.80
C TYR A 493 -33.35 -6.78 -1.90
N PRO A 494 -34.02 -6.83 -3.06
CA PRO A 494 -33.52 -7.54 -4.23
C PRO A 494 -32.43 -6.74 -4.97
N MET A 495 -31.35 -7.41 -5.40
CA MET A 495 -30.17 -6.82 -6.08
C MET A 495 -30.50 -5.91 -7.28
N ALA A 496 -31.59 -6.18 -8.00
CA ALA A 496 -31.98 -5.38 -9.17
C ALA A 496 -32.31 -3.91 -8.81
N ALA A 497 -32.73 -3.62 -7.58
CA ALA A 497 -33.10 -2.28 -7.16
C ALA A 497 -31.90 -1.42 -6.70
N PHE A 498 -30.80 -2.03 -6.25
CA PHE A 498 -29.63 -1.30 -5.76
C PHE A 498 -28.66 -0.93 -6.90
N PHE A 499 -28.60 -1.75 -7.96
CA PHE A 499 -27.71 -1.50 -9.09
C PHE A 499 -28.12 -0.30 -9.95
N MET A 500 -29.41 0.05 -10.02
CA MET A 500 -29.86 1.24 -10.78
C MET A 500 -29.44 2.57 -10.12
N SER A 501 -28.95 2.56 -8.87
CA SER A 501 -28.50 3.76 -8.14
C SER A 501 -26.98 3.99 -8.19
N LEU A 502 -26.18 3.05 -8.69
CA LEU A 502 -24.71 3.11 -8.57
C LEU A 502 -23.94 2.97 -9.90
N VAL A 503 -24.62 2.86 -11.04
CA VAL A 503 -23.96 2.86 -12.37
C VAL A 503 -23.61 4.30 -12.76
N SER A 504 -22.53 4.82 -12.18
CA SER A 504 -21.79 5.98 -12.69
C SER A 504 -20.34 5.97 -12.22
N PHE A 505 -19.65 4.82 -12.21
CA PHE A 505 -18.17 4.79 -12.18
C PHE A 505 -17.69 3.45 -12.74
N GLU A 506 -17.01 3.50 -13.89
CA GLU A 506 -16.49 2.34 -14.61
C GLU A 506 -15.25 1.74 -13.91
N GLY A 507 -15.13 0.41 -13.97
CA GLY A 507 -13.83 -0.27 -14.02
C GLY A 507 -13.40 -1.09 -12.80
N PHE A 508 -14.09 -2.19 -12.49
CA PHE A 508 -13.45 -3.31 -11.76
C PHE A 508 -14.01 -4.66 -12.23
N SER A 509 -13.16 -5.43 -12.93
CA SER A 509 -13.46 -6.77 -13.43
C SER A 509 -13.13 -7.84 -12.38
N LEU A 510 -14.02 -8.83 -12.34
CA LEU A 510 -14.22 -9.91 -11.37
C LEU A 510 -13.00 -10.79 -11.05
N ASN A 511 -12.87 -11.12 -9.76
CA ASN A 511 -12.50 -12.47 -9.30
C ASN A 511 -13.14 -12.73 -7.92
N PHE A 512 -14.44 -13.03 -7.91
CA PHE A 512 -15.19 -13.34 -6.69
C PHE A 512 -16.04 -14.61 -6.89
N MET A 513 -15.38 -15.76 -7.01
CA MET A 513 -16.05 -17.06 -6.82
C MET A 513 -15.12 -18.03 -6.09
N ARG A 514 -15.14 -17.95 -4.75
CA ARG A 514 -14.84 -19.08 -3.87
C ARG A 514 -15.34 -18.79 -2.46
N LEU A 515 -16.65 -18.95 -2.23
CA LEU A 515 -17.20 -19.00 -0.88
C LEU A 515 -18.28 -20.09 -0.74
N ILE A 516 -17.98 -21.00 0.18
CA ILE A 516 -18.88 -21.67 1.14
C ILE A 516 -19.76 -22.82 0.61
N LYS A 517 -19.29 -24.04 0.90
CA LYS A 517 -20.09 -25.27 1.03
C LYS A 517 -20.45 -25.43 2.52
N ILE A 518 -21.74 -25.36 2.88
CA ILE A 518 -22.45 -26.06 3.97
C ILE A 518 -23.93 -25.68 3.80
N TYR A 519 -24.81 -26.63 3.46
CA TYR A 519 -26.26 -26.46 3.55
C TYR A 519 -26.86 -27.71 4.21
N LYS A 520 -27.85 -27.48 5.10
CA LYS A 520 -28.56 -28.50 5.88
C LYS A 520 -30.04 -28.41 5.50
N ASN A 521 -30.69 -29.55 5.25
CA ASN A 521 -32.12 -29.67 4.92
C ASN A 521 -32.97 -28.83 5.89
N SER A 522 -33.80 -27.93 5.37
CA SER A 522 -34.56 -26.97 6.19
C SER A 522 -35.95 -26.69 5.58
N CYS A 523 -36.98 -26.64 6.43
CA CYS A 523 -38.34 -26.20 6.10
C CYS A 523 -38.43 -24.67 6.18
N PHE A 524 -39.16 -24.02 5.27
CA PHE A 524 -39.26 -22.56 5.18
C PHE A 524 -40.69 -22.08 4.90
N ASP A 525 -40.96 -20.82 5.22
CA ASP A 525 -42.27 -20.19 5.00
C ASP A 525 -42.47 -19.90 3.51
N ILE A 526 -43.64 -20.24 2.96
CA ILE A 526 -43.97 -19.91 1.57
C ILE A 526 -44.42 -18.44 1.52
N ILE A 527 -43.70 -17.60 0.78
CA ILE A 527 -44.01 -16.18 0.53
C ILE A 527 -44.72 -16.08 -0.84
N PRO A 528 -45.71 -15.18 -1.02
CA PRO A 528 -46.38 -14.96 -2.31
C PRO A 528 -45.40 -14.66 -3.45
#